data_AF-A0A090LT44-F1
#
_entry.id   AF-A0A090LT44-F1
#
_cell.length_a   1.000
_cell.length_b   1.000
_cell.length_c   1.000
_cell.angle_alpha   90.00
_cell.angle_beta   90.00
_cell.angle_gamma   90.00
#
_symmetry.space_group_name_H-M   'P 1'
#
loop_
_entity.id
_entity.type
_entity.pdbx_description
1 polymer ?
#
loop_
_entity_poly.entity_id
_entity_poly.type
_entity_poly.pdbx_seq_one_letter_code
_entity_poly.pdbx_strand_id
1 'polypeptide(L)'
;MTNEEKKVLRERWNDMTSFMNETVKEKWWDKIIQQYSNRPFYNLSHLHNMLQLFDQHKDRLHDRYAVAFAIFFKHLEYDSKSTESAKASADEFKKFSPEKYDIYKSQLRQEYSYLSDDQYKKERLKVLKLFLQIPNIFATKEFRDKYEEKARKNISEEIKSIGE
;
A
#
# COMPACT_ATOMS: atom_id res chain seq x y z
N MET A 1 27.51 -1.11 -1.25
CA MET A 1 26.32 -1.44 -2.05
C MET A 1 26.74 -1.63 -3.49
N THR A 2 26.43 -2.76 -4.09
CA THR A 2 26.63 -3.00 -5.52
C THR A 2 25.40 -2.52 -6.30
N ASN A 3 25.58 -2.18 -7.59
CA ASN A 3 24.44 -1.86 -8.47
C ASN A 3 23.45 -3.03 -8.56
N GLU A 4 23.93 -4.25 -8.36
CA GLU A 4 23.12 -5.47 -8.40
C GLU A 4 22.18 -5.59 -7.19
N GLU A 5 22.66 -5.33 -5.96
CA GLU A 5 21.81 -5.33 -4.76
C GLU A 5 20.64 -4.35 -4.90
N LYS A 6 20.93 -3.14 -5.41
CA LYS A 6 19.91 -2.10 -5.62
C LYS A 6 18.89 -2.52 -6.67
N LYS A 7 19.32 -3.20 -7.73
CA LYS A 7 18.43 -3.72 -8.79
C LYS A 7 17.49 -4.79 -8.24
N VAL A 8 18.00 -5.77 -7.49
CA VAL A 8 17.19 -6.83 -6.87
C VAL A 8 16.17 -6.24 -5.90
N LEU A 9 16.57 -5.28 -5.07
CA LEU A 9 15.66 -4.56 -4.18
C LEU A 9 14.56 -3.84 -4.96
N ARG A 10 14.89 -3.25 -6.12
CA ARG A 10 13.91 -2.54 -6.95
C ARG A 10 12.90 -3.49 -7.58
N GLU A 11 13.37 -4.62 -8.12
CA GLU A 11 12.50 -5.64 -8.69
C GLU A 11 11.53 -6.17 -7.64
N ARG A 12 12.03 -6.46 -6.43
CA ARG A 12 11.19 -6.89 -5.30
C ARG A 12 10.16 -5.83 -4.92
N TRP A 13 10.57 -4.56 -4.83
CA TRP A 13 9.67 -3.45 -4.54
C TRP A 13 8.56 -3.35 -5.59
N ASN A 14 8.92 -3.40 -6.87
CA ASN A 14 7.97 -3.33 -7.98
C ASN A 14 6.98 -4.50 -7.96
N ASP A 15 7.43 -5.72 -7.66
CA ASP A 15 6.57 -6.90 -7.54
C ASP A 15 5.58 -6.75 -6.38
N MET A 16 6.10 -6.44 -5.18
CA MET A 16 5.30 -6.27 -3.97
C MET A 16 4.32 -5.11 -4.04
N THR A 17 4.62 -4.09 -4.84
CA THR A 17 3.77 -2.91 -5.01
C THR A 17 3.11 -2.88 -6.37
N SER A 18 3.09 -3.97 -7.13
CA SER A 18 2.53 -4.04 -8.49
C SER A 18 1.08 -3.53 -8.59
N PHE A 19 0.33 -3.64 -7.49
CA PHE A 19 -1.02 -3.09 -7.37
C PHE A 19 -1.08 -1.55 -7.29
N MET A 20 0.00 -0.87 -6.90
CA MET A 20 0.05 0.57 -6.70
C MET A 20 0.27 1.36 -8.00
N ASN A 21 -0.20 2.61 -8.00
CA ASN A 21 0.08 3.58 -9.06
C ASN A 21 1.59 3.86 -9.18
N GLU A 22 2.10 3.98 -10.41
CA GLU A 22 3.53 4.20 -10.71
C GLU A 22 4.14 5.39 -9.96
N THR A 23 3.47 6.54 -9.97
CA THR A 23 3.95 7.75 -9.28
C THR A 23 4.10 7.53 -7.77
N VAL A 24 3.18 6.76 -7.16
CA VAL A 24 3.25 6.44 -5.73
C VAL A 24 4.37 5.44 -5.46
N LYS A 25 4.56 4.43 -6.34
CA LYS A 25 5.67 3.46 -6.24
C LYS A 25 7.02 4.15 -6.29
N GLU A 26 7.22 5.06 -7.25
CA GLU A 26 8.47 5.82 -7.41
C GLU A 26 8.76 6.69 -6.20
N LYS A 27 7.77 7.47 -5.75
CA LYS A 27 7.91 8.35 -4.58
C LYS A 27 8.44 7.60 -3.36
N TRP A 28 7.88 6.43 -3.07
CA TRP A 28 8.28 5.64 -1.91
C TRP A 28 9.59 4.90 -2.12
N TRP A 29 9.86 4.44 -3.34
CA TRP A 29 11.16 3.89 -3.68
C TRP A 29 12.29 4.89 -3.46
N ASP A 30 12.13 6.12 -3.95
CA ASP A 30 13.13 7.18 -3.81
C ASP A 30 13.39 7.49 -2.33
N LYS A 31 12.32 7.54 -1.52
CA LYS A 31 12.44 7.71 -0.07
C LYS A 31 13.20 6.55 0.60
N ILE A 32 12.89 5.30 0.25
CA ILE A 32 13.58 4.12 0.79
C ILE A 32 15.07 4.19 0.44
N ILE A 33 15.42 4.45 -0.83
CA ILE A 33 16.81 4.56 -1.24
C ILE A 33 17.53 5.67 -0.48
N GLN A 34 16.94 6.87 -0.42
CA GLN A 34 17.53 8.00 0.28
C GLN A 34 17.81 7.69 1.75
N GLN A 35 16.85 7.09 2.47
CA GLN A 35 16.98 6.82 3.89
C GLN A 35 17.99 5.71 4.21
N TYR A 36 18.02 4.66 3.41
CA TYR A 36 18.92 3.52 3.64
C TYR A 36 20.33 3.71 3.05
N SER A 37 20.57 4.69 2.17
CA SER A 37 21.88 4.95 1.56
C SER A 37 22.90 5.58 2.51
N ASN A 38 22.47 6.37 3.51
CA ASN A 38 23.36 7.24 4.28
C ASN A 38 23.63 6.74 5.72
N ARG A 39 23.63 5.42 5.95
CA ARG A 39 23.69 4.86 7.32
C ARG A 39 24.74 3.73 7.47
N PRO A 40 25.45 3.66 8.61
CA PRO A 40 26.39 2.57 8.88
C PRO A 40 25.68 1.24 9.20
N PHE A 41 24.50 1.30 9.81
CA PHE A 41 23.65 0.16 10.16
C PHE A 41 22.28 0.30 9.51
N TYR A 42 21.57 -0.82 9.33
CA TYR A 42 20.26 -0.84 8.67
C TYR A 42 20.30 -0.06 7.34
N ASN A 43 21.30 -0.36 6.51
CA ASN A 43 21.50 0.22 5.19
C ASN A 43 20.94 -0.69 4.09
N LEU A 44 21.14 -0.32 2.82
CA LEU A 44 20.62 -1.08 1.68
C LEU A 44 21.14 -2.53 1.62
N SER A 45 22.39 -2.80 1.99
CA SER A 45 22.91 -4.18 2.03
C SER A 45 22.25 -4.99 3.16
N HIS A 46 21.98 -4.38 4.32
CA HIS A 46 21.18 -5.03 5.37
C HIS A 46 19.76 -5.35 4.89
N LEU A 47 19.10 -4.41 4.22
CA LEU A 47 17.77 -4.60 3.66
C LEU A 47 17.75 -5.76 2.63
N HIS A 48 18.75 -5.82 1.76
CA HIS A 48 18.92 -6.91 0.80
C HIS A 48 19.08 -8.26 1.51
N ASN A 49 19.96 -8.36 2.50
CA ASN A 49 20.18 -9.59 3.27
C ASN A 49 18.91 -10.06 3.99
N MET A 50 18.13 -9.13 4.57
CA MET A 50 16.87 -9.45 5.22
C MET A 50 15.83 -10.02 4.24
N LEU A 51 15.80 -9.52 3.00
CA LEU A 51 14.91 -10.06 1.96
C LEU A 51 15.37 -11.44 1.45
N GLN A 52 16.68 -11.70 1.39
CA GLN A 52 17.18 -13.04 1.09
C GLN A 52 16.77 -14.05 2.17
N LEU A 53 16.87 -13.68 3.45
CA LEU A 53 16.40 -14.52 4.56
C LEU A 53 14.88 -14.73 4.50
N PHE A 54 14.12 -13.68 4.14
CA PHE A 54 12.70 -13.80 3.89
C PHE A 54 12.40 -14.83 2.81
N ASP A 55 13.10 -14.79 1.66
CA ASP A 55 12.88 -15.74 0.56
C ASP A 55 13.11 -17.20 0.98
N GLN A 56 14.03 -17.45 1.91
CA GLN A 56 14.31 -18.80 2.45
C GLN A 56 13.21 -19.31 3.40
N HIS A 57 12.40 -18.42 3.98
CA HIS A 57 11.46 -18.76 5.06
C HIS A 57 10.01 -18.35 4.78
N LYS A 58 9.74 -17.65 3.68
CA LYS A 58 8.43 -17.06 3.37
C LYS A 58 7.26 -18.03 3.40
N ASP A 59 7.49 -19.30 3.09
CA ASP A 59 6.44 -20.33 3.04
C ASP A 59 5.98 -20.76 4.44
N ARG A 60 6.73 -20.41 5.49
CA ARG A 60 6.37 -20.65 6.89
C ARG A 60 5.65 -19.46 7.53
N LEU A 61 5.52 -18.35 6.81
CA LEU A 61 4.92 -17.13 7.34
C LEU A 61 3.41 -17.12 7.13
N HIS A 62 2.68 -16.75 8.18
CA HIS A 62 1.22 -16.59 8.10
C HIS A 62 0.81 -15.46 7.15
N ASP A 63 1.48 -14.30 7.24
CA ASP A 63 1.30 -13.18 6.31
C ASP A 63 2.64 -12.73 5.74
N ARG A 64 3.02 -13.34 4.61
CA ARG A 64 4.28 -13.04 3.92
C ARG A 64 4.38 -11.59 3.44
N TYR A 65 3.25 -10.96 3.08
CA TYR A 65 3.27 -9.59 2.57
C TYR A 65 3.48 -8.60 3.70
N ALA A 66 2.80 -8.79 4.84
CA ALA A 66 3.02 -7.97 6.03
C ALA A 66 4.47 -8.04 6.50
N VAL A 67 5.07 -9.23 6.51
CA VAL A 67 6.48 -9.42 6.89
C VAL A 67 7.42 -8.75 5.90
N ALA A 68 7.20 -8.93 4.60
CA ALA A 68 8.03 -8.29 3.58
C ALA A 68 7.95 -6.75 3.65
N PHE A 69 6.76 -6.18 3.86
CA PHE A 69 6.63 -4.73 4.09
C PHE A 69 7.30 -4.30 5.40
N ALA A 70 7.19 -5.08 6.47
CA ALA A 70 7.90 -4.79 7.71
C ALA A 70 9.42 -4.73 7.49
N ILE A 71 9.99 -5.59 6.63
CA ILE A 71 11.42 -5.54 6.28
C ILE A 71 11.81 -4.19 5.65
N PHE A 72 11.00 -3.65 4.73
CA PHE A 72 11.26 -2.33 4.13
C PHE A 72 11.08 -1.17 5.10
N PHE A 73 10.07 -1.24 5.98
CA PHE A 73 9.64 -0.06 6.75
C PHE A 73 10.16 -0.02 8.18
N LYS A 74 10.46 -1.14 8.83
CA LYS A 74 10.80 -1.22 10.27
C LYS A 74 11.93 -0.27 10.69
N HIS A 75 12.90 -0.04 9.81
CA HIS A 75 14.05 0.83 10.05
C HIS A 75 14.14 1.98 9.04
N LEU A 76 13.02 2.34 8.40
CA LEU A 76 13.00 3.41 7.40
C LEU A 76 13.44 4.74 8.02
N GLU A 77 12.90 5.08 9.18
CA GLU A 77 13.41 6.14 10.04
C GLU A 77 14.32 5.51 11.09
N TYR A 78 15.60 5.87 11.08
CA TYR A 78 16.60 5.36 12.02
C TYR A 78 17.52 6.48 12.48
N ASP A 79 17.55 6.67 13.79
CA ASP A 79 18.55 7.45 14.51
C ASP A 79 19.05 6.61 15.69
N SER A 80 20.35 6.34 15.72
CA SER A 80 21.02 5.60 16.79
C SER A 80 20.81 6.18 18.20
N LYS A 81 20.42 7.45 18.31
CA LYS A 81 20.21 8.15 19.58
C LYS A 81 18.73 8.29 19.96
N SER A 82 17.81 7.88 19.09
CA SER A 82 16.38 8.08 19.29
C SER A 82 15.67 6.79 19.69
N THR A 83 14.83 6.88 20.73
CA THR A 83 13.89 5.82 21.10
C THR A 83 12.60 5.87 20.28
N GLU A 84 12.42 6.90 19.46
CA GLU A 84 11.20 7.14 18.68
C GLU A 84 11.29 6.68 17.22
N SER A 85 12.47 6.27 16.74
CA SER A 85 12.69 5.84 15.35
C SER A 85 11.71 4.75 14.88
N ALA A 86 11.37 3.82 15.77
CA ALA A 86 10.39 2.78 15.48
C ALA A 86 8.97 3.36 15.27
N LYS A 87 8.58 4.35 16.07
CA LYS A 87 7.29 5.04 15.94
C LYS A 87 7.23 5.86 14.66
N ALA A 88 8.28 6.63 14.36
CA ALA A 88 8.38 7.40 13.12
C ALA A 88 8.29 6.51 11.88
N SER A 89 8.99 5.36 11.89
CA SER A 89 8.91 4.34 10.85
C SER A 89 7.49 3.78 10.69
N ALA A 90 6.79 3.51 11.80
CA ALA A 90 5.41 3.04 11.77
C ALA A 90 4.45 4.11 11.21
N ASP A 91 4.65 5.38 11.53
CA ASP A 91 3.84 6.48 11.01
C ASP A 91 4.09 6.71 9.51
N GLU A 92 5.31 6.53 9.04
CA GLU A 92 5.60 6.48 7.59
C GLU A 92 4.93 5.29 6.92
N PHE A 93 4.98 4.11 7.53
CA PHE A 93 4.28 2.94 6.99
C PHE A 93 2.77 3.15 6.90
N LYS A 94 2.14 3.89 7.82
CA LYS A 94 0.71 4.25 7.72
C LYS A 94 0.42 5.15 6.51
N LYS A 95 1.34 6.07 6.18
CA LYS A 95 1.22 6.92 4.98
C LYS A 95 1.46 6.13 3.70
N PHE A 96 2.38 5.16 3.75
CA PHE A 96 2.67 4.29 2.62
C PHE A 96 1.53 3.35 2.36
N SER A 97 1.07 2.66 3.43
CA SER A 97 0.02 1.67 3.45
C SER A 97 -1.18 2.34 2.79
N PRO A 98 -1.37 2.10 1.50
CA PRO A 98 -2.43 2.77 0.79
C PRO A 98 -3.69 2.33 1.51
N GLU A 99 -4.61 3.25 1.77
CA GLU A 99 -5.96 2.79 2.00
C GLU A 99 -6.28 1.95 0.77
N LYS A 100 -6.40 0.62 0.93
CA LYS A 100 -6.53 -0.36 -0.17
C LYS A 100 -7.57 0.10 -1.22
N TYR A 101 -8.50 0.91 -0.76
CA TYR A 101 -9.52 1.59 -1.50
C TYR A 101 -9.05 2.64 -2.52
N ASP A 102 -8.10 3.53 -2.20
CA ASP A 102 -7.63 4.57 -3.13
C ASP A 102 -6.91 3.99 -4.35
N ILE A 103 -6.16 2.92 -4.11
CA ILE A 103 -5.55 2.16 -5.19
C ILE A 103 -6.61 1.45 -6.02
N TYR A 104 -7.54 0.75 -5.36
CA TYR A 104 -8.65 0.11 -6.05
C TYR A 104 -9.40 1.10 -6.94
N LYS A 105 -9.70 2.32 -6.45
CA LYS A 105 -10.31 3.40 -7.25
C LYS A 105 -9.47 3.76 -8.47
N SER A 106 -8.15 3.89 -8.29
CA SER A 106 -7.23 4.26 -9.36
C SER A 106 -7.16 3.20 -10.46
N GLN A 107 -7.10 1.92 -10.08
CA GLN A 107 -7.14 0.78 -11.01
C GLN A 107 -8.48 0.69 -11.72
N LEU A 108 -9.57 0.85 -10.98
CA LEU A 108 -10.91 0.84 -11.55
C LEU A 108 -11.07 1.96 -12.59
N ARG A 109 -10.55 3.18 -12.35
CA ARG A 109 -10.59 4.25 -13.36
C ARG A 109 -9.87 3.86 -14.65
N GLN A 110 -8.77 3.10 -14.58
CA GLN A 110 -8.02 2.64 -15.76
C GLN A 110 -8.80 1.60 -16.57
N GLU A 111 -9.55 0.70 -15.92
CA GLU A 111 -10.43 -0.26 -16.61
C GLU A 111 -11.50 0.45 -17.45
N TYR A 112 -11.94 1.63 -17.02
CA TYR A 112 -12.91 2.48 -17.73
C TYR A 112 -12.24 3.64 -18.49
N SER A 113 -10.97 3.52 -18.87
CA SER A 113 -10.20 4.56 -19.59
C SER A 113 -10.85 5.02 -20.90
N TYR A 114 -11.70 4.20 -21.52
CA TYR A 114 -12.47 4.53 -22.71
C TYR A 114 -13.63 5.52 -22.48
N LEU A 115 -14.02 5.75 -21.21
CA LEU A 115 -15.01 6.76 -20.83
C LEU A 115 -14.34 8.12 -20.57
N SER A 116 -15.03 9.20 -20.93
CA SER A 116 -14.65 10.53 -20.45
C SER A 116 -14.77 10.63 -18.93
N ASP A 117 -14.07 11.57 -18.31
CA ASP A 117 -14.13 11.74 -16.85
C ASP A 117 -15.56 12.03 -16.36
N ASP A 118 -16.31 12.88 -17.07
CA ASP A 118 -17.70 13.18 -16.71
C ASP A 118 -18.60 11.95 -16.80
N GLN A 119 -18.42 11.13 -17.84
CA GLN A 119 -19.17 9.88 -18.00
C GLN A 119 -18.83 8.89 -16.89
N TYR A 120 -17.54 8.69 -16.62
CA TYR A 120 -17.09 7.80 -15.54
C TYR A 120 -17.64 8.26 -14.18
N LYS A 121 -17.52 9.54 -13.83
CA LYS A 121 -18.04 10.09 -12.57
C LYS A 121 -19.54 9.85 -12.44
N LYS A 122 -20.31 10.12 -13.50
CA LYS A 122 -21.76 9.92 -13.52
C LYS A 122 -22.15 8.46 -13.29
N GLU A 123 -21.54 7.53 -14.02
CA GLU A 123 -21.86 6.10 -13.89
C GLU A 123 -21.37 5.54 -12.54
N ARG A 124 -20.19 5.95 -12.07
CA ARG A 124 -19.64 5.55 -10.78
C ARG A 124 -20.54 6.00 -9.63
N LEU A 125 -21.02 7.24 -9.64
CA LEU A 125 -21.95 7.75 -8.64
C LEU A 125 -23.25 6.94 -8.57
N LYS A 126 -23.79 6.50 -9.71
CA LYS A 126 -25.01 5.66 -9.72
C LYS A 126 -24.78 4.34 -9.00
N VAL A 127 -23.69 3.65 -9.31
CA VAL A 127 -23.34 2.35 -8.71
C VAL A 127 -23.12 2.50 -7.20
N LEU A 128 -22.35 3.50 -6.78
CA LEU A 128 -22.08 3.75 -5.36
C LEU A 128 -23.35 4.07 -4.57
N LYS A 129 -24.25 4.90 -5.13
CA LYS A 129 -25.56 5.20 -4.52
C LYS A 129 -26.44 3.95 -4.43
N LEU A 130 -26.41 3.08 -5.43
CA LEU A 130 -27.15 1.81 -5.39
C LEU A 130 -26.66 0.93 -4.24
N PHE A 131 -25.35 0.79 -4.04
CA PHE A 131 -24.81 0.00 -2.92
C PHE A 131 -25.28 0.49 -1.54
N LEU A 132 -25.39 1.81 -1.33
CA LEU A 132 -25.89 2.35 -0.05
C LEU A 132 -27.37 2.03 0.20
N GLN A 133 -28.17 1.81 -0.85
CA GLN A 133 -29.58 1.44 -0.74
C GLN A 133 -29.78 -0.05 -0.40
N ILE A 134 -28.78 -0.90 -0.64
CA ILE A 134 -28.86 -2.33 -0.31
C ILE A 134 -28.80 -2.47 1.23
N PRO A 135 -29.74 -3.18 1.88
CA PRO A 135 -29.74 -3.32 3.35
C PRO A 135 -28.45 -3.94 3.90
N ASN A 136 -27.88 -4.90 3.17
CA ASN A 136 -26.67 -5.61 3.51
C ASN A 136 -25.81 -5.75 2.26
N ILE A 137 -24.68 -5.03 2.19
CA ILE A 137 -23.74 -5.13 1.07
C ILE A 137 -23.14 -6.54 1.03
N PHE A 138 -22.86 -7.12 2.21
CA PHE A 138 -22.39 -8.50 2.33
C PHE A 138 -23.52 -9.47 2.71
N ALA A 139 -23.63 -10.57 1.94
CA ALA A 139 -24.69 -11.56 2.12
C ALA A 139 -24.55 -12.39 3.42
N THR A 140 -23.33 -12.62 3.91
CA THR A 140 -23.06 -13.45 5.10
C THR A 140 -22.84 -12.60 6.35
N LYS A 141 -23.29 -13.11 7.50
CA LYS A 141 -23.17 -12.40 8.79
C LYS A 141 -21.71 -12.10 9.15
N GLU A 142 -20.83 -13.08 8.98
CA GLU A 142 -19.39 -12.92 9.26
C GLU A 142 -18.76 -11.76 8.49
N PHE A 143 -19.08 -11.62 7.20
CA PHE A 143 -18.56 -10.52 6.39
C PHE A 143 -19.22 -9.19 6.74
N ARG A 144 -20.50 -9.18 7.09
CA ARG A 144 -21.17 -7.96 7.56
C ARG A 144 -20.51 -7.41 8.82
N ASP A 145 -20.35 -8.26 9.82
CA ASP A 145 -19.77 -7.89 11.12
C ASP A 145 -18.36 -7.33 10.96
N LYS A 146 -17.59 -7.85 9.99
CA LYS A 146 -16.20 -7.46 9.79
C LYS A 146 -15.99 -6.28 8.83
N TYR A 147 -16.85 -6.09 7.84
CA TYR A 147 -16.56 -5.20 6.70
C TYR A 147 -17.68 -4.22 6.32
N GLU A 148 -18.92 -4.40 6.76
CA GLU A 148 -20.07 -3.59 6.30
C GLU A 148 -19.87 -2.10 6.64
N GLU A 149 -19.51 -1.79 7.89
CA GLU A 149 -19.29 -0.41 8.35
C GLU A 149 -18.20 0.28 7.52
N LYS A 150 -17.06 -0.41 7.34
CA LYS A 150 -15.94 0.10 6.54
C LYS A 150 -16.33 0.29 5.07
N ALA A 151 -17.07 -0.65 4.48
CA ALA A 151 -17.53 -0.53 3.10
C ALA A 151 -18.45 0.68 2.89
N ARG A 152 -19.41 0.89 3.79
CA ARG A 152 -20.33 2.05 3.74
C ARG A 152 -19.60 3.38 3.93
N LYS A 153 -18.63 3.44 4.85
CA LYS A 153 -17.78 4.61 5.04
C LYS A 153 -17.02 4.95 3.76
N ASN A 154 -16.32 3.97 3.18
CA ASN A 154 -15.54 4.15 1.96
C ASN A 154 -16.42 4.62 0.77
N ILE A 155 -17.60 4.01 0.58
CA ILE A 155 -18.55 4.40 -0.47
C ILE A 155 -19.03 5.85 -0.27
N SER A 156 -19.35 6.22 0.96
CA SER A 156 -19.82 7.57 1.29
C SER A 156 -18.74 8.63 1.06
N GLU A 157 -17.48 8.31 1.41
CA GLU A 157 -16.32 9.18 1.17
C GLU A 157 -16.03 9.33 -0.33
N GLU A 158 -16.13 8.25 -1.11
CA GLU A 158 -15.96 8.34 -2.57
C GLU A 158 -17.05 9.18 -3.23
N ILE A 159 -18.33 9.01 -2.83
CA ILE A 159 -19.43 9.84 -3.36
C ILE A 159 -19.17 11.34 -3.10
N LYS A 160 -18.69 11.70 -1.90
CA LYS A 160 -18.34 13.08 -1.57
C LYS A 160 -17.21 13.58 -2.47
N SER A 161 -16.13 12.81 -2.59
CA SER A 161 -14.97 13.16 -3.42
C SER A 161 -15.27 13.28 -4.92
N ILE A 162 -16.29 12.59 -5.45
CA ILE A 162 -16.70 12.70 -6.85
C ILE A 162 -17.70 13.85 -7.07
N GLY A 163 -18.47 14.21 -6.03
CA GLY A 163 -19.48 15.25 -6.07
C GLY A 163 -18.96 16.69 -5.87
N GLU A 164 -17.71 16.83 -5.45
CA GLU A 164 -16.91 18.07 -5.51
C GLU A 164 -16.24 18.21 -6.89
#